data_AF-A0A450U8Y0-F1
#
_entry.id   AF-A0A450U8Y0-F1
#
_cell.length_a   1.000
_cell.length_b   1.000
_cell.length_c   1.000
_cell.angle_alpha   90.00
_cell.angle_beta   90.00
_cell.angle_gamma   90.00
#
_symmetry.space_group_name_H-M   'P 1'
#
loop_
_entity.id
_entity.type
_entity.pdbx_description
1 polymer ?
#
loop_
_entity_poly.entity_id
_entity_poly.type
_entity_poly.pdbx_seq_one_letter_code
_entity_poly.pdbx_strand_id
1 'polypeptide(L)'
;MDDIASKLEIGIENYSFPSNELVGEILFQDDRPIIRINPARNQYEPRRRFTIAHEIGHYCLHSAKSKKGFKDSKKAMSRTESYWDIEKSEANSFAANLLMPASLIYDAGKEVIKAYKDLTNATKIPVGVFTETMADKFVVSNKAMEYRLRNLKIVRN
;
A
#
# COMPACT_ATOMS: atom_id res chain seq x y z
N MET A 1 0.73 4.89 9.35
CA MET A 1 1.45 3.61 9.13
C MET A 1 2.39 3.34 10.28
N ASP A 2 3.03 4.38 10.80
CA ASP A 2 3.94 4.30 11.95
C ASP A 2 3.26 3.64 13.18
N ASP A 3 1.98 3.92 13.45
CA ASP A 3 1.22 3.24 14.52
C ASP A 3 1.11 1.72 14.34
N ILE A 4 0.93 1.25 13.10
CA ILE A 4 0.81 -0.19 12.81
C ILE A 4 2.17 -0.87 13.01
N ALA A 5 3.25 -0.25 12.50
CA ALA A 5 4.60 -0.76 12.70
C ALA A 5 4.96 -0.79 14.19
N SER A 6 4.62 0.26 14.95
CA SER A 6 4.84 0.34 16.39
C SER A 6 4.11 -0.78 17.16
N LYS A 7 2.85 -1.08 16.80
CA LYS A 7 2.09 -2.19 17.40
C LYS A 7 2.67 -3.57 17.09
N LEU A 8 3.42 -3.69 16.00
CA LEU A 8 4.16 -4.90 15.61
C LEU A 8 5.61 -4.90 16.13
N GLU A 9 5.97 -3.91 16.94
CA GLU A 9 7.34 -3.71 17.47
C GLU A 9 8.41 -3.49 16.39
N ILE A 10 7.98 -3.10 15.19
CA ILE A 10 8.84 -2.80 14.04
C ILE A 10 9.30 -1.35 14.13
N GLY A 11 10.63 -1.15 14.14
CA GLY A 11 11.23 0.18 14.01
C GLY A 11 11.07 0.71 12.59
N ILE A 12 10.89 2.03 12.43
CA ILE A 12 10.95 2.69 11.12
C ILE A 12 12.02 3.77 11.19
N GLU A 13 12.94 3.77 10.22
CA GLU A 13 13.94 4.82 10.10
C GLU A 13 14.09 5.30 8.65
N ASN A 14 14.41 6.58 8.48
CA ASN A 14 14.82 7.11 7.19
C ASN A 14 16.28 6.74 6.96
N TYR A 15 16.57 6.19 5.78
CA TYR A 15 17.91 5.72 5.44
C TYR A 15 18.32 6.18 4.05
N SER A 16 19.53 6.73 3.95
CA SER A 16 20.12 7.11 2.68
C SER A 16 20.83 5.91 2.06
N PHE A 17 20.13 5.22 1.17
CA PHE A 17 20.68 4.06 0.49
C PHE A 17 21.80 4.44 -0.50
N PRO A 18 22.87 3.63 -0.62
CA PRO A 18 23.89 3.83 -1.65
C PRO A 18 23.34 3.77 -3.08
N SER A 19 22.28 2.97 -3.29
CA SER A 19 21.58 2.86 -4.56
C SER A 19 20.28 3.65 -4.53
N ASN A 20 20.12 4.55 -5.50
CA ASN A 20 18.89 5.31 -5.70
C ASN A 20 17.71 4.46 -6.19
N GLU A 21 17.92 3.18 -6.52
CA GLU A 21 16.83 2.29 -6.99
C GLU A 21 16.08 1.62 -5.83
N LEU A 22 16.66 1.61 -4.62
CA LEU A 22 16.03 1.07 -3.42
C LEU A 22 14.99 2.05 -2.88
N VAL A 23 13.82 1.52 -2.56
CA VAL A 23 12.68 2.31 -2.06
C VAL A 23 12.47 2.05 -0.57
N GLY A 24 12.69 0.80 -0.14
CA GLY A 24 12.68 0.38 1.25
C GLY A 24 13.38 -0.97 1.42
N GLU A 25 13.65 -1.35 2.67
CA GLU A 25 14.07 -2.69 3.06
C GLU A 25 13.57 -3.00 4.47
N ILE A 26 13.37 -4.29 4.77
CA ILE A 26 13.17 -4.80 6.13
C ILE A 26 14.40 -5.65 6.52
N LEU A 27 14.95 -5.37 7.70
CA LEU A 27 16.08 -6.09 8.26
C LEU A 27 15.87 -6.35 9.75
N PHE A 28 16.74 -7.18 10.33
CA PHE A 28 16.77 -7.44 11.77
C PHE A 28 18.07 -6.90 12.36
N GLN A 29 17.97 -6.10 13.41
CA GLN A 29 19.09 -5.63 14.20
C GLN A 29 18.85 -6.02 15.65
N ASP A 30 19.78 -6.77 16.25
CA ASP A 30 19.64 -7.32 17.61
C ASP A 30 18.27 -8.00 17.84
N ASP A 31 17.89 -8.84 16.88
CA ASP A 31 16.58 -9.54 16.82
C ASP A 31 15.34 -8.66 16.67
N ARG A 32 15.49 -7.34 16.58
CA ARG A 32 14.39 -6.40 16.35
C ARG A 32 14.20 -6.10 14.86
N PRO A 33 12.98 -6.21 14.31
CA PRO A 33 12.70 -5.83 12.94
C PRO A 33 12.76 -4.30 12.77
N ILE A 34 13.45 -3.85 11.72
CA ILE A 34 13.60 -2.43 11.35
C ILE A 34 13.29 -2.28 9.85
N ILE A 35 12.36 -1.39 9.54
CA ILE A 35 12.08 -0.91 8.19
C ILE A 35 12.92 0.33 7.93
N ARG A 36 13.73 0.28 6.88
CA ARG A 36 14.46 1.44 6.34
C ARG A 36 13.73 1.98 5.13
N ILE A 37 13.45 3.27 5.13
CA ILE A 37 12.75 3.96 4.04
C ILE A 37 13.70 4.93 3.35
N ASN A 38 13.72 4.92 2.01
CA ASN A 38 14.46 5.91 1.24
C ASN A 38 13.63 7.21 1.16
N PRO A 39 13.99 8.31 1.86
CA PRO A 39 13.19 9.53 1.87
C PRO A 39 13.09 10.17 0.47
N ALA A 40 14.13 10.06 -0.36
CA ALA A 40 14.12 10.61 -1.72
C ALA A 40 13.14 9.91 -2.66
N ARG A 41 12.69 8.69 -2.32
CA ARG A 41 11.70 7.92 -3.10
C ARG A 41 10.30 7.88 -2.47
N ASN A 42 10.17 8.42 -1.25
CA ASN A 42 8.96 8.35 -0.44
C ASN A 42 8.48 9.74 0.01
N GLN A 43 8.76 10.78 -0.78
CA GLN A 43 8.32 12.16 -0.51
C GLN A 43 6.79 12.33 -0.64
N TYR A 44 6.14 11.49 -1.45
CA TYR A 44 4.70 11.47 -1.61
C TYR A 44 4.08 10.51 -0.59
N GLU A 45 3.20 11.02 0.28
CA GLU A 45 2.70 10.27 1.44
C GLU A 45 2.03 8.94 1.07
N PRO A 46 1.15 8.85 0.05
CA PRO A 46 0.62 7.57 -0.41
C PRO A 46 1.68 6.54 -0.82
N ARG A 47 2.81 6.99 -1.37
CA ARG A 47 3.94 6.12 -1.69
C ARG A 47 4.62 5.64 -0.41
N ARG A 48 4.92 6.55 0.53
CA ARG A 48 5.52 6.19 1.83
C ARG A 48 4.66 5.16 2.56
N ARG A 49 3.35 5.38 2.63
CA ARG A 49 2.39 4.44 3.24
C ARG A 49 2.40 3.08 2.57
N PHE A 50 2.45 3.05 1.24
CA PHE A 50 2.54 1.79 0.48
C PHE A 50 3.84 1.04 0.75
N THR A 51 4.98 1.72 0.72
CA THR A 51 6.28 1.08 1.00
C THR A 51 6.32 0.52 2.41
N ILE A 52 5.91 1.27 3.44
CA ILE A 52 5.86 0.73 4.81
C ILE A 52 4.91 -0.47 4.91
N ALA A 53 3.73 -0.40 4.29
CA ALA A 53 2.78 -1.52 4.30
C ALA A 53 3.32 -2.76 3.55
N HIS A 54 4.14 -2.55 2.51
CA HIS A 54 4.81 -3.61 1.76
C HIS A 54 5.87 -4.30 2.62
N GLU A 55 6.74 -3.54 3.28
CA GLU A 55 7.76 -4.10 4.18
C GLU A 55 7.14 -4.83 5.39
N ILE A 56 6.03 -4.33 5.93
CA ILE A 56 5.25 -5.06 6.95
C ILE A 56 4.71 -6.38 6.37
N GLY A 57 4.30 -6.40 5.10
CA GLY A 57 3.95 -7.64 4.41
C GLY A 57 5.10 -8.64 4.36
N HIS A 58 6.30 -8.18 3.98
CA HIS A 58 7.50 -9.02 4.02
C HIS A 58 7.80 -9.55 5.42
N TYR A 59 7.65 -8.71 6.45
CA TYR A 59 7.82 -9.13 7.83
C TYR A 59 6.82 -10.23 8.21
N CYS A 60 5.52 -9.96 8.08
CA CYS A 60 4.45 -10.86 8.52
C CYS A 60 4.43 -12.19 7.75
N LEU A 61 4.68 -12.17 6.44
CA LEU A 61 4.51 -13.34 5.58
C LEU A 61 5.79 -14.17 5.44
N HIS A 62 6.97 -13.53 5.46
CA HIS A 62 8.20 -14.18 5.01
C HIS A 62 9.34 -14.14 6.04
N SER A 63 9.29 -13.20 6.99
CA SER A 63 10.45 -12.89 7.84
C SER A 63 10.25 -13.17 9.32
N ALA A 64 9.03 -13.09 9.85
CA ALA A 64 8.78 -13.14 11.30
C ALA A 64 9.27 -14.43 11.97
N LYS A 65 9.20 -15.57 11.27
CA LYS A 65 9.67 -16.87 11.80
C LYS A 65 11.13 -17.16 11.49
N SER A 66 11.65 -16.64 10.38
CA SER A 66 12.98 -16.98 9.84
C SER A 66 14.04 -15.91 10.13
N LYS A 67 13.63 -14.72 10.59
CA LYS A 67 14.47 -13.51 10.74
C LYS A 67 15.26 -13.13 9.47
N LYS A 68 14.76 -13.51 8.29
CA LYS A 68 15.37 -13.19 6.99
C LYS A 68 15.09 -11.72 6.63
N GLY A 69 16.12 -10.98 6.20
CA GLY A 69 15.95 -9.62 5.67
C GLY A 69 15.57 -9.61 4.18
N PHE A 70 14.89 -8.54 3.74
CA PHE A 70 14.44 -8.32 2.36
C PHE A 70 14.80 -6.90 1.89
N LYS A 71 15.17 -6.75 0.62
CA LYS A 71 15.52 -5.45 0.00
C LYS A 71 14.69 -5.21 -1.24
N ASP A 72 14.02 -4.06 -1.31
CA ASP A 72 13.06 -3.79 -2.38
C ASP A 72 13.40 -2.56 -3.23
N SER A 73 13.40 -2.81 -4.53
CA SER A 73 13.59 -1.80 -5.57
C SER A 73 12.26 -1.24 -6.05
N LYS A 74 12.28 -0.20 -6.88
CA LYS A 74 11.06 0.30 -7.55
C LYS A 74 10.30 -0.78 -8.31
N LYS A 75 11.00 -1.75 -8.89
CA LYS A 75 10.39 -2.87 -9.62
C LYS A 75 9.61 -3.79 -8.70
N ALA A 76 10.08 -3.97 -7.46
CA ALA A 76 9.38 -4.77 -6.46
C ALA A 76 8.02 -4.17 -6.08
N MET A 77 7.95 -2.84 -6.07
CA MET A 77 6.72 -2.09 -5.80
C MET A 77 5.75 -2.05 -7.00
N SER A 78 6.17 -2.54 -8.18
CA SER A 78 5.36 -2.58 -9.39
C SER A 78 4.65 -3.93 -9.51
N ARG A 79 3.31 -3.93 -9.45
CA ARG A 79 2.50 -5.16 -9.56
C ARG A 79 2.72 -5.95 -10.86
N THR A 80 3.07 -5.28 -11.95
CA THR A 80 3.29 -5.92 -13.25
C THR A 80 4.68 -6.56 -13.33
N GLU A 81 5.69 -5.91 -12.74
CA GLU A 81 7.07 -6.40 -12.79
C GLU A 81 7.37 -7.40 -11.68
N SER A 82 6.70 -7.30 -10.54
CA SER A 82 6.85 -8.23 -9.41
C SER A 82 6.08 -9.54 -9.59
N TYR A 83 5.33 -9.72 -10.69
CA TYR A 83 4.45 -10.89 -10.85
C TYR A 83 5.21 -12.23 -10.80
N TRP A 84 6.45 -12.24 -11.30
CA TRP A 84 7.31 -13.44 -11.32
C TRP A 84 8.03 -13.69 -9.98
N ASP A 85 7.91 -12.78 -9.02
CA ASP A 85 8.50 -12.88 -7.69
C ASP A 85 7.37 -13.01 -6.67
N ILE A 86 7.12 -14.25 -6.23
CA ILE A 86 5.97 -14.61 -5.39
C ILE A 86 5.98 -13.81 -4.09
N GLU A 87 7.12 -13.73 -3.40
CA GLU A 87 7.25 -13.02 -2.12
C GLU A 87 6.88 -11.53 -2.28
N LYS A 88 7.32 -10.89 -3.36
CA LYS A 88 6.97 -9.48 -3.65
C LYS A 88 5.52 -9.29 -4.04
N SER A 89 4.96 -10.22 -4.81
CA SER A 89 3.54 -10.21 -5.18
C SER A 89 2.65 -10.35 -3.95
N GLU A 90 3.02 -11.24 -3.02
CA GLU A 90 2.34 -11.44 -1.74
C GLU A 90 2.44 -10.20 -0.84
N ALA A 91 3.62 -9.59 -0.70
CA ALA A 91 3.80 -8.33 0.02
C ALA A 91 2.98 -7.18 -0.60
N ASN A 92 2.93 -7.07 -1.94
CA ASN A 92 2.08 -6.11 -2.63
C ASN A 92 0.58 -6.33 -2.39
N SER A 93 0.16 -7.60 -2.33
CA SER A 93 -1.22 -7.96 -1.99
C SER A 93 -1.55 -7.61 -0.55
N PHE A 94 -0.64 -7.92 0.38
CA PHE A 94 -0.75 -7.58 1.78
C PHE A 94 -0.89 -6.06 1.98
N ALA A 95 0.00 -5.27 1.38
CA ALA A 95 -0.02 -3.81 1.45
C ALA A 95 -1.36 -3.22 0.95
N ALA A 96 -1.89 -3.72 -0.17
CA ALA A 96 -3.20 -3.27 -0.65
C ALA A 96 -4.35 -3.63 0.30
N ASN A 97 -4.33 -4.84 0.88
CA ASN A 97 -5.37 -5.25 1.81
C ASN A 97 -5.30 -4.48 3.14
N LEU A 98 -4.09 -4.13 3.58
CA LEU A 98 -3.88 -3.33 4.78
C LEU A 98 -4.32 -1.88 4.59
N LEU A 99 -3.95 -1.26 3.46
CA LEU A 99 -4.28 0.14 3.18
C LEU A 99 -5.72 0.35 2.71
N MET A 100 -6.30 -0.64 2.04
CA MET A 100 -7.65 -0.57 1.48
C MET A 100 -8.46 -1.83 1.82
N PRO A 101 -8.80 -2.07 3.11
CA PRO A 101 -9.59 -3.23 3.51
C PRO A 101 -10.92 -3.29 2.76
N ALA A 102 -11.33 -4.49 2.31
CA ALA A 102 -12.48 -4.64 1.43
C ALA A 102 -13.77 -4.08 2.05
N SER A 103 -14.05 -4.38 3.32
CA SER A 103 -15.22 -3.87 4.05
C SER A 103 -15.25 -2.34 4.04
N LEU A 104 -14.15 -1.70 4.42
CA LEU A 104 -14.05 -0.24 4.44
C LEU A 104 -14.23 0.37 3.05
N ILE A 105 -13.70 -0.26 2.00
CA ILE A 105 -13.89 0.19 0.61
C ILE A 105 -15.37 0.12 0.21
N TYR A 106 -16.09 -0.95 0.57
CA TYR A 106 -17.51 -1.07 0.27
C TYR A 106 -18.35 -0.03 1.02
N ASP A 107 -18.08 0.17 2.31
CA ASP A 107 -18.84 1.10 3.14
C ASP A 107 -18.61 2.54 2.70
N ALA A 108 -17.34 2.95 2.55
CA ALA A 108 -16.99 4.25 2.00
C ALA A 108 -17.53 4.46 0.57
N GLY A 109 -17.52 3.43 -0.26
CA GLY A 109 -18.05 3.51 -1.62
C GLY A 109 -19.54 3.85 -1.66
N LYS A 110 -20.34 3.24 -0.76
CA LYS A 110 -21.77 3.56 -0.63
C LYS A 110 -21.98 5.00 -0.19
N GLU A 111 -21.20 5.49 0.78
CA GLU A 111 -21.26 6.88 1.26
C GLU A 111 -20.95 7.87 0.13
N VAL A 112 -19.86 7.64 -0.61
CA VAL A 112 -19.44 8.50 -1.73
C VAL A 112 -20.50 8.54 -2.83
N ILE A 113 -21.04 7.38 -3.21
CA ILE A 113 -22.10 7.30 -4.22
C ILE A 113 -23.34 8.07 -3.75
N LYS A 114 -23.75 7.90 -2.48
CA LYS A 114 -24.92 8.60 -1.93
C LYS A 114 -24.69 10.11 -1.95
N ALA A 115 -23.57 10.58 -1.40
CA ALA A 115 -23.25 12.01 -1.33
C ALA A 115 -23.22 12.66 -2.73
N TYR A 116 -22.64 11.98 -3.73
CA TYR A 116 -22.61 12.50 -5.09
C TYR A 116 -24.01 12.64 -5.70
N LYS A 117 -24.88 11.64 -5.50
CA LYS A 117 -26.27 11.68 -5.98
C LYS A 117 -27.07 12.78 -5.32
N ASP A 118 -26.93 12.94 -4.01
CA ASP A 118 -27.62 13.98 -3.24
C ASP A 118 -27.21 15.39 -3.69
N LEU A 119 -25.94 15.58 -4.07
CA LEU A 119 -25.41 16.87 -4.52
C LEU A 119 -25.77 17.21 -5.97
N THR A 120 -25.82 16.21 -6.86
CA THR A 120 -25.90 16.43 -8.31
C THR A 120 -27.24 16.04 -8.93
N ASN A 121 -28.12 15.38 -8.18
CA ASN A 121 -29.31 14.68 -8.67
C ASN A 121 -29.02 13.67 -9.80
N ALA A 122 -27.75 13.27 -9.98
CA ALA A 122 -27.38 12.28 -10.97
C ALA A 122 -27.82 10.88 -10.54
N THR A 123 -28.06 9.99 -11.50
CA THR A 123 -28.42 8.59 -11.22
C THR A 123 -27.18 7.72 -10.94
N LYS A 124 -26.01 8.13 -11.42
CA LYS A 124 -24.73 7.41 -11.31
C LYS A 124 -23.57 8.40 -11.16
N ILE A 125 -22.53 7.97 -10.45
CA ILE A 125 -21.27 8.69 -10.33
C ILE A 125 -20.32 8.28 -11.48
N PRO A 126 -19.60 9.21 -12.13
CA PRO A 126 -18.52 8.88 -13.06
C PRO A 126 -17.41 8.09 -12.36
N VAL A 127 -16.88 7.06 -13.03
CA VAL A 127 -15.84 6.17 -12.46
C VAL A 127 -14.58 6.94 -12.06
N GLY A 128 -14.18 7.93 -12.85
CA GLY A 128 -13.02 8.78 -12.54
C GLY A 128 -13.21 9.53 -11.21
N VAL A 129 -14.34 10.22 -11.06
CA VAL A 129 -14.69 10.97 -9.83
C VAL A 129 -14.78 10.04 -8.63
N PHE A 130 -15.42 8.87 -8.79
CA PHE A 130 -15.48 7.87 -7.73
C PHE A 130 -14.09 7.38 -7.31
N THR A 131 -13.23 7.06 -8.28
CA THR A 131 -11.86 6.56 -8.02
C THR A 131 -11.01 7.60 -7.32
N GLU A 132 -11.06 8.85 -7.77
CA GLU A 132 -10.33 9.97 -7.17
C GLU A 132 -10.78 10.24 -5.74
N THR A 133 -12.09 10.35 -5.52
CA THR A 133 -12.66 10.57 -4.18
C THR A 133 -12.28 9.43 -3.21
N MET A 134 -12.31 8.19 -3.69
CA MET A 134 -11.91 7.03 -2.88
C MET A 134 -10.39 7.03 -2.64
N ALA A 135 -9.56 7.36 -3.63
CA ALA A 135 -8.12 7.41 -3.47
C ALA A 135 -7.70 8.42 -2.39
N ASP A 136 -8.33 9.61 -2.40
CA ASP A 136 -8.13 10.64 -1.39
C ASP A 136 -8.55 10.17 0.00
N LYS A 137 -9.75 9.57 0.13
CA LYS A 137 -10.27 9.08 1.42
C LYS A 137 -9.36 8.02 2.06
N PHE A 138 -8.73 7.18 1.24
CA PHE A 138 -7.82 6.13 1.70
C PHE A 138 -6.34 6.54 1.70
N VAL A 139 -6.02 7.77 1.26
CA VAL A 139 -4.66 8.31 1.14
C VAL A 139 -3.75 7.37 0.33
N VAL A 140 -4.25 6.92 -0.82
CA VAL A 140 -3.55 6.07 -1.79
C VAL A 140 -3.47 6.79 -3.15
N SER A 141 -2.64 6.30 -4.07
CA SER A 141 -2.65 6.86 -5.43
C SER A 141 -3.89 6.42 -6.21
N ASN A 142 -4.33 7.25 -7.17
CA ASN A 142 -5.43 6.91 -8.09
C ASN A 142 -5.23 5.54 -8.75
N LYS A 143 -4.01 5.25 -9.21
CA LYS A 143 -3.67 3.96 -9.82
C LYS A 143 -3.83 2.80 -8.83
N ALA A 144 -3.42 2.96 -7.57
CA ALA A 144 -3.59 1.92 -6.55
C ALA A 144 -5.07 1.67 -6.23
N MET A 145 -5.87 2.74 -6.12
CA MET A 145 -7.32 2.64 -5.92
C MET A 145 -8.02 1.98 -7.11
N GLU A 146 -7.70 2.37 -8.34
CA GLU A 146 -8.24 1.76 -9.56
C GLU A 146 -8.03 0.24 -9.58
N TYR A 147 -6.80 -0.23 -9.31
CA TYR A 147 -6.52 -1.66 -9.19
C TYR A 147 -7.35 -2.32 -8.09
N ARG A 148 -7.49 -1.66 -6.93
CA ARG A 148 -8.27 -2.22 -5.82
C ARG A 148 -9.74 -2.37 -6.18
N LEU A 149 -10.34 -1.35 -6.78
CA LEU A 149 -11.74 -1.36 -7.20
C LEU A 149 -12.01 -2.42 -8.26
N ARG A 150 -11.08 -2.62 -9.21
CA ARG A 150 -11.14 -3.73 -10.19
C ARG A 150 -11.05 -5.10 -9.52
N ASN A 151 -10.10 -5.29 -8.61
CA ASN A 151 -9.91 -6.55 -7.90
C ASN A 151 -11.13 -6.92 -7.04
N LEU A 152 -11.80 -5.92 -6.46
CA LEU A 152 -13.04 -6.09 -5.70
C LEU A 152 -14.30 -6.14 -6.59
N LYS A 153 -14.15 -6.07 -7.91
CA LYS A 153 -15.23 -6.09 -8.91
C LYS A 153 -16.27 -4.97 -8.73
N ILE A 154 -15.87 -3.85 -8.15
CA ILE A 154 -16.70 -2.65 -7.97
C ILE A 154 -16.77 -1.86 -9.28
N VAL A 155 -15.65 -1.79 -10.00
CA VAL A 155 -15.52 -1.16 -11.31
C VAL A 155 -15.11 -2.23 -12.33
N ARG A 156 -15.69 -2.18 -13.53
CA ARG A 156 -15.37 -3.11 -14.63
C ARG A 156 -14.18 -2.61 -15.45
N ASN A 157 -13.51 -3.53 -16.15
CA ASN A 157 -12.50 -3.21 -17.16
C ASN A 157 -13.12 -2.46 -18.34
#